data_AF-A0A1G0JLI5-F1
#
_entry.id   AF-A0A1G0JLI5-F1
#
_cell.length_a   1.000
_cell.length_b   1.000
_cell.length_c   1.000
_cell.angle_alpha   90.00
_cell.angle_beta   90.00
_cell.angle_gamma   90.00
#
_symmetry.space_group_name_H-M   'P 1'
#
loop_
_entity.id
_entity.type
_entity.pdbx_description
1 polymer ?
#
loop_
_entity_poly.entity_id
_entity_poly.type
_entity_poly.pdbx_seq_one_letter_code
_entity_poly.pdbx_strand_id
1 'polypeptide(L)'
;MLPLLVHEAVSNDILGRLATQAILISGALSEQISRGMELSVTCSEDVPYLKTNAASADTLLGATFHEVLLASCEAWPHGEVPPDFHAPVTAVVPVLLLSGARDPVTPPAYATATAAHFPNSQVLVAPGQGHSVSTHPCLRDIAAAFIDKGSLQGLDTSCVSKIAPAPFFTSILGPEP
;
A
#
# COMPACT_ATOMS: atom_id res chain seq x y z
N MET A 1 7.19 -5.24 -16.12
CA MET A 1 7.74 -4.38 -17.17
C MET A 1 8.82 -3.41 -16.71
N LEU A 2 8.76 -2.85 -15.49
CA LEU A 2 9.70 -1.82 -15.05
C LEU A 2 11.20 -2.17 -15.26
N PRO A 3 11.71 -3.36 -14.91
CA PRO A 3 13.13 -3.69 -15.17
C PRO A 3 13.52 -3.64 -16.65
N LEU A 4 12.67 -4.13 -17.55
CA LEU A 4 12.88 -4.06 -18.99
C LEU A 4 12.95 -2.60 -19.47
N LEU A 5 12.02 -1.76 -19.03
CA LEU A 5 11.98 -0.35 -19.46
C LEU A 5 13.20 0.43 -18.95
N VAL A 6 13.67 0.14 -17.73
CA VAL A 6 14.92 0.69 -17.20
C VAL A 6 16.12 0.19 -18.00
N HIS A 7 16.15 -1.09 -18.35
CA HIS A 7 17.23 -1.66 -19.18
C HIS A 7 17.26 -1.02 -20.58
N GLU A 8 16.12 -0.91 -21.28
CA GLU A 8 16.05 -0.26 -22.59
C GLU A 8 16.47 1.22 -22.53
N ALA A 9 16.10 1.93 -21.47
CA ALA A 9 16.50 3.31 -21.25
C ALA A 9 18.03 3.45 -21.08
N VAL A 10 18.65 2.60 -20.26
CA VAL A 10 20.09 2.69 -19.95
C VAL A 10 20.96 2.13 -21.07
N SER A 11 20.55 1.02 -21.69
CA SER A 11 21.37 0.31 -22.67
C SER A 11 21.16 0.78 -24.11
N ASN A 12 19.97 1.28 -24.44
CA ASN A 12 19.59 1.62 -25.82
C ASN A 12 19.10 3.07 -25.98
N ASP A 13 19.13 3.89 -24.92
CA ASP A 13 18.64 5.27 -24.89
C ASP A 13 17.15 5.43 -25.25
N ILE A 14 16.35 4.37 -25.02
CA ILE A 14 14.90 4.36 -25.32
C ILE A 14 14.12 4.87 -24.10
N LEU A 15 14.24 6.16 -23.80
CA LEU A 15 13.56 6.79 -22.65
C LEU A 15 12.04 6.92 -22.84
N GLY A 16 11.59 7.07 -24.10
CA GLY A 16 10.18 7.38 -24.41
C GLY A 16 9.18 6.35 -23.88
N ARG A 17 9.56 5.07 -23.81
CA ARG A 17 8.69 4.00 -23.29
C ARG A 17 8.57 4.06 -21.77
N LEU A 18 9.68 4.26 -21.07
CA LEU A 18 9.67 4.43 -19.62
C LEU A 18 8.84 5.66 -19.22
N ALA A 19 9.06 6.79 -19.92
CA ALA A 19 8.29 8.02 -19.70
C ALA A 19 6.79 7.82 -19.97
N THR A 20 6.43 7.17 -21.08
CA THR A 20 5.02 6.88 -21.41
C THR A 20 4.37 6.01 -20.34
N GLN A 21 5.06 4.95 -19.88
CA GLN A 21 4.55 4.09 -18.81
C GLN A 21 4.35 4.88 -17.50
N ALA A 22 5.29 5.77 -17.16
CA ALA A 22 5.18 6.61 -15.97
C ALA A 22 3.97 7.56 -16.04
N ILE A 23 3.74 8.20 -17.20
CA ILE A 23 2.58 9.08 -17.42
C ILE A 23 1.27 8.30 -17.30
N LEU A 24 1.18 7.13 -17.96
CA LEU A 24 -0.02 6.30 -17.92
C LEU A 24 -0.37 5.83 -16.50
N ILE A 25 0.63 5.34 -15.74
CA ILE A 25 0.42 4.91 -14.36
C ILE A 25 0.00 6.11 -13.48
N SER A 26 0.69 7.24 -13.62
CA SER A 26 0.40 8.44 -12.80
C SER A 26 -1.00 9.01 -13.07
N GLY A 27 -1.42 9.03 -14.34
CA GLY A 27 -2.77 9.42 -14.74
C GLY A 27 -3.83 8.48 -14.16
N ALA A 28 -3.64 7.17 -14.33
CA ALA A 28 -4.56 6.17 -13.79
C ALA A 28 -4.69 6.23 -12.26
N LEU A 29 -3.59 6.47 -11.53
CA LEU A 29 -3.63 6.68 -10.08
C LEU A 29 -4.37 7.96 -9.70
N SER A 30 -4.14 9.05 -10.43
CA SER A 30 -4.80 10.33 -10.16
C SER A 30 -6.33 10.22 -10.35
N GLU A 31 -6.78 9.43 -11.31
CA GLU A 31 -8.20 9.18 -11.56
C GLU A 31 -8.86 8.29 -10.49
N GLN A 32 -8.09 7.48 -9.76
CA GLN A 32 -8.59 6.64 -8.68
C GLN A 32 -8.78 7.39 -7.36
N ILE A 33 -8.17 8.57 -7.21
CA ILE A 33 -8.15 9.30 -5.95
C ILE A 33 -9.08 10.50 -6.03
N SER A 34 -10.11 10.49 -5.18
CA SER A 34 -10.99 11.65 -5.00
C SER A 34 -10.28 12.72 -4.17
N ARG A 35 -9.46 13.55 -4.82
CA ARG A 35 -8.54 14.50 -4.18
C ARG A 35 -9.18 15.42 -3.13
N GLY A 36 -10.39 15.92 -3.40
CA GLY A 36 -11.09 16.77 -2.44
C GLY A 36 -11.47 16.04 -1.14
N MET A 37 -11.90 14.77 -1.26
CA MET A 37 -12.19 13.93 -0.10
C MET A 37 -10.92 13.52 0.63
N GLU A 38 -9.89 13.11 -0.11
CA GLU A 38 -8.57 12.78 0.45
C GLU A 38 -8.03 13.94 1.30
N LEU A 39 -7.97 15.16 0.76
CA LEU A 39 -7.47 16.33 1.49
C LEU A 39 -8.33 16.67 2.71
N SER A 40 -9.65 16.53 2.62
CA SER A 40 -10.55 16.81 3.76
C SER A 40 -10.28 15.89 4.95
N VAL A 41 -9.86 14.64 4.69
CA VAL A 41 -9.47 13.65 5.71
C VAL A 41 -8.03 13.91 6.16
N THR A 42 -7.06 13.79 5.24
CA THR A 42 -5.64 13.81 5.55
C THR A 42 -5.19 15.11 6.21
N CYS A 43 -5.72 16.26 5.79
CA CYS A 43 -5.36 17.55 6.41
C CYS A 43 -5.87 17.68 7.85
N SER A 44 -6.98 17.02 8.21
CA SER A 44 -7.53 17.04 9.57
C SER A 44 -6.90 15.95 10.45
N GLU A 45 -6.72 14.75 9.90
CA GLU A 45 -6.46 13.51 10.66
C GLU A 45 -4.97 13.13 10.74
N ASP A 46 -4.18 13.47 9.71
CA ASP A 46 -2.79 13.00 9.58
C ASP A 46 -1.78 14.14 9.68
N VAL A 47 -2.00 15.24 8.93
CA VAL A 47 -1.03 16.33 8.80
C VAL A 47 -0.62 16.97 10.14
N PRO A 48 -1.53 17.21 11.11
CA PRO A 48 -1.15 17.75 12.41
C PRO A 48 -0.12 16.89 13.17
N TYR A 49 0.00 15.61 12.82
CA TYR A 49 0.90 14.64 13.45
C TYR A 49 2.07 14.23 12.56
N LEU A 50 2.11 14.73 11.32
CA LEU A 50 3.16 14.42 10.36
C LEU A 50 4.48 15.04 10.80
N LYS A 51 5.50 14.19 10.99
CA LYS A 51 6.86 14.63 11.30
C LYS A 51 7.67 14.69 10.02
N THR A 52 8.12 15.88 9.64
CA THR A 52 9.08 16.01 8.54
C THR A 52 10.42 15.40 8.96
N ASN A 53 11.00 14.60 8.08
CA ASN A 53 12.31 14.00 8.29
C ASN A 53 13.27 14.58 7.26
N ALA A 54 14.25 15.37 7.70
CA ALA A 54 15.24 15.95 6.79
C ALA A 54 16.01 14.89 5.98
N ALA A 55 16.15 13.67 6.50
CA ALA A 55 16.80 12.57 5.79
C ALA A 55 16.02 12.06 4.56
N SER A 56 14.73 12.41 4.40
CA SER A 56 13.97 12.02 3.21
C SER A 56 14.51 12.69 1.94
N ALA A 57 15.15 13.86 2.06
CA ALA A 57 15.74 14.59 0.94
C ALA A 57 16.86 13.79 0.24
N ASP A 58 17.57 12.92 0.97
CA ASP A 58 18.66 12.09 0.43
C ASP A 58 18.14 10.77 -0.19
N THR A 59 16.82 10.55 -0.21
CA THR A 59 16.21 9.35 -0.80
C THR A 59 15.81 9.57 -2.25
N LEU A 60 15.62 8.47 -2.99
CA LEU A 60 15.15 8.52 -4.38
C LEU A 60 13.83 9.30 -4.56
N LEU A 61 12.93 9.23 -3.56
CA LEU A 61 11.63 9.90 -3.61
C LEU A 61 11.66 11.34 -3.08
N GLY A 62 12.73 11.73 -2.38
CA GLY A 62 12.90 13.07 -1.83
C GLY A 62 11.83 13.44 -0.78
N ALA A 63 11.62 14.75 -0.62
CA ALA A 63 10.62 15.32 0.29
C ALA A 63 9.36 15.84 -0.43
N THR A 64 9.32 15.79 -1.77
CA THR A 64 8.32 16.45 -2.61
C THR A 64 6.89 16.08 -2.24
N PHE A 65 6.63 14.81 -1.91
CA PHE A 65 5.29 14.37 -1.52
C PHE A 65 4.80 15.08 -0.24
N HIS A 66 5.66 15.18 0.78
CA HIS A 66 5.33 15.89 2.02
C HIS A 66 5.15 17.38 1.77
N GLU A 67 6.03 18.00 0.99
CA GLU A 67 5.96 19.44 0.68
C GLU A 67 4.64 19.79 -0.03
N VAL A 68 4.26 19.01 -1.04
CA VAL A 68 3.00 19.21 -1.77
C VAL A 68 1.78 18.99 -0.87
N LEU A 69 1.81 17.97 0.00
CA LEU A 69 0.73 17.72 0.95
C LEU A 69 0.57 18.87 1.95
N LEU A 70 1.67 19.31 2.58
CA LEU A 70 1.66 20.41 3.55
C LEU A 70 1.17 21.71 2.91
N ALA A 71 1.69 22.06 1.73
CA ALA A 71 1.24 23.25 0.99
C ALA A 71 -0.25 23.15 0.60
N SER A 72 -0.73 21.95 0.25
CA SER A 72 -2.16 21.74 -0.04
C SER A 72 -3.00 21.97 1.21
N CYS A 73 -2.59 21.42 2.35
CA CYS A 73 -3.34 21.51 3.61
C CYS A 73 -3.31 22.89 4.25
N GLU A 74 -2.32 23.72 3.95
CA GLU A 74 -2.30 25.13 4.36
C GLU A 74 -3.46 25.93 3.73
N ALA A 75 -3.80 25.61 2.47
CA ALA A 75 -4.89 26.27 1.75
C ALA A 75 -6.24 25.52 1.85
N TRP A 76 -6.23 24.24 2.23
CA TRP A 76 -7.43 23.40 2.26
C TRP A 76 -8.16 23.52 3.61
N PRO A 77 -9.50 23.72 3.63
CA PRO A 77 -10.27 23.71 4.87
C PRO A 77 -10.17 22.35 5.57
N HIS A 78 -9.80 22.35 6.85
CA HIS A 78 -9.70 21.15 7.69
C HIS A 78 -10.16 21.45 9.11
N GLY A 79 -10.57 20.40 9.82
CA GLY A 79 -11.12 20.48 11.16
C GLY A 79 -10.18 19.93 12.23
N GLU A 80 -10.56 20.11 13.49
CA GLU A 80 -9.91 19.44 14.61
C GLU A 80 -10.48 18.03 14.79
N VAL A 81 -9.60 17.08 15.12
CA VAL A 81 -9.97 15.73 15.54
C VAL A 81 -9.96 15.63 17.07
N PRO A 82 -10.71 14.69 17.67
CA PRO A 82 -10.65 14.44 19.10
C PRO A 82 -9.21 14.17 19.58
N PRO A 83 -8.83 14.58 20.81
CA PRO A 83 -7.47 14.36 21.33
C PRO A 83 -7.02 12.90 21.37
N ASP A 84 -7.96 11.97 21.45
CA ASP A 84 -7.77 10.52 21.48
C ASP A 84 -7.99 9.85 20.12
N PHE A 85 -8.05 10.61 19.02
CA PHE A 85 -8.33 10.09 17.68
C PHE A 85 -7.36 8.97 17.23
N HIS A 86 -6.08 9.04 17.61
CA HIS A 86 -5.07 8.01 17.33
C HIS A 86 -4.92 6.96 18.45
N ALA A 87 -5.79 6.97 19.46
CA ALA A 87 -5.77 5.93 20.47
C ALA A 87 -6.09 4.57 19.81
N PRO A 88 -5.31 3.52 20.08
CA PRO A 88 -5.52 2.23 19.45
C PRO A 88 -6.86 1.63 19.90
N VAL A 89 -7.63 1.14 18.93
CA VAL A 89 -8.83 0.37 19.21
C VAL A 89 -8.44 -1.02 19.71
N THR A 90 -9.01 -1.46 20.82
CA THR A 90 -8.83 -2.81 21.38
C THR A 90 -10.15 -3.55 21.46
N ALA A 91 -10.21 -4.79 20.99
CA ALA A 91 -11.41 -5.62 21.10
C ALA A 91 -11.09 -7.12 21.11
N VAL A 92 -11.97 -7.91 21.73
CA VAL A 92 -11.89 -9.39 21.72
C VAL A 92 -12.81 -9.94 20.64
N VAL A 93 -12.56 -9.54 19.40
CA VAL A 93 -13.26 -10.03 18.20
C VAL A 93 -12.26 -10.68 17.25
N PRO A 94 -12.69 -11.62 16.38
CA PRO A 94 -11.84 -12.14 15.30
C PRO A 94 -11.38 -11.00 14.38
N VAL A 95 -10.08 -10.89 14.13
CA VAL A 95 -9.50 -9.89 13.22
C VAL A 95 -8.53 -10.56 12.25
N LEU A 96 -8.81 -10.42 10.95
CA LEU A 96 -7.93 -10.87 9.88
C LEU A 96 -7.18 -9.67 9.29
N LEU A 97 -5.86 -9.70 9.34
CA LEU A 97 -4.98 -8.66 8.80
C LEU A 97 -4.19 -9.22 7.62
N LEU A 98 -4.28 -8.54 6.47
CA LEU A 98 -3.64 -8.98 5.23
C LEU A 98 -2.60 -7.94 4.80
N SER A 99 -1.38 -8.38 4.49
CA SER A 99 -0.32 -7.48 4.03
C SER A 99 0.52 -8.11 2.92
N GLY A 100 1.04 -7.28 2.02
CA GLY A 100 2.09 -7.70 1.10
C GLY A 100 3.45 -7.62 1.75
N ALA A 101 4.32 -8.61 1.51
CA ALA A 101 5.69 -8.61 2.05
C ALA A 101 6.53 -7.41 1.56
N ARG A 102 6.15 -6.79 0.43
CA ARG A 102 6.83 -5.66 -0.20
C ARG A 102 5.92 -4.42 -0.30
N ASP A 103 4.91 -4.32 0.55
CA ASP A 103 3.99 -3.18 0.57
C ASP A 103 4.74 -1.91 1.04
N PRO A 104 4.88 -0.87 0.19
CA PRO A 104 5.58 0.36 0.54
C PRO A 104 4.67 1.39 1.23
N VAL A 105 3.35 1.16 1.28
CA VAL A 105 2.35 2.10 1.83
C VAL A 105 1.90 1.63 3.23
N THR A 106 1.52 0.36 3.35
CA THR A 106 1.07 -0.27 4.60
C THR A 106 1.88 -1.54 4.88
N PRO A 107 3.17 -1.41 5.25
CA PRO A 107 4.08 -2.56 5.40
C PRO A 107 3.59 -3.55 6.48
N PRO A 108 4.04 -4.82 6.45
CA PRO A 108 3.62 -5.85 7.41
C PRO A 108 3.83 -5.48 8.88
N ALA A 109 4.82 -4.63 9.17
CA ALA A 109 5.05 -4.11 10.52
C ALA A 109 3.83 -3.38 11.09
N TYR A 110 3.04 -2.69 10.25
CA TYR A 110 1.80 -2.02 10.69
C TYR A 110 0.74 -3.06 11.07
N ALA A 111 0.58 -4.14 10.30
CA ALA A 111 -0.31 -5.23 10.67
C ALA A 111 0.12 -5.91 11.98
N THR A 112 1.43 -6.12 12.20
CA THR A 112 1.93 -6.64 13.48
C THR A 112 1.63 -5.70 14.64
N ALA A 113 1.82 -4.38 14.47
CA ALA A 113 1.50 -3.39 15.48
C ALA A 113 -0.01 -3.37 15.80
N THR A 114 -0.87 -3.40 14.77
CA THR A 114 -2.32 -3.50 14.93
C THR A 114 -2.73 -4.78 15.65
N ALA A 115 -2.16 -5.93 15.28
CA ALA A 115 -2.47 -7.23 15.89
C ALA A 115 -2.22 -7.27 17.41
N ALA A 116 -1.27 -6.49 17.93
CA ALA A 116 -1.00 -6.40 19.36
C ALA A 116 -2.20 -5.89 20.19
N HIS A 117 -3.15 -5.20 19.55
CA HIS A 117 -4.37 -4.70 20.18
C HIS A 117 -5.58 -5.66 20.09
N PHE A 118 -5.43 -6.78 19.36
CA PHE A 118 -6.48 -7.75 19.12
C PHE A 118 -6.01 -9.17 19.47
N PRO A 119 -6.33 -9.70 20.67
CA PRO A 119 -5.85 -11.01 21.12
C PRO A 119 -6.35 -12.18 20.26
N ASN A 120 -7.42 -12.00 19.48
CA ASN A 120 -7.93 -12.97 18.51
C ASN A 120 -7.70 -12.47 17.09
N SER A 121 -6.43 -12.25 16.72
CA SER A 121 -6.04 -11.79 15.39
C SER A 121 -5.15 -12.79 14.66
N GLN A 122 -5.20 -12.74 13.33
CA GLN A 122 -4.29 -13.46 12.45
C GLN A 122 -3.74 -12.52 11.39
N VAL A 123 -2.42 -12.44 11.30
CA VAL A 123 -1.72 -11.68 10.26
C VAL A 123 -1.27 -12.63 9.16
N LEU A 124 -1.70 -12.38 7.93
CA LEU A 124 -1.26 -13.11 6.74
C LEU A 124 -0.43 -12.18 5.86
N VAL A 125 0.84 -12.55 5.67
CA VAL A 125 1.78 -11.82 4.82
C VAL A 125 1.97 -12.57 3.51
N ALA A 126 1.60 -11.96 2.39
CA ALA A 126 1.77 -12.53 1.06
C ALA A 126 3.19 -12.31 0.52
N PRO A 127 3.98 -13.38 0.30
CA PRO A 127 5.32 -13.26 -0.25
C PRO A 127 5.32 -12.61 -1.65
N GLY A 128 6.28 -11.71 -1.87
CA GLY A 128 6.47 -11.07 -3.18
C GLY A 128 5.40 -10.07 -3.63
N GLN A 129 4.32 -9.89 -2.85
CA GLN A 129 3.24 -8.97 -3.16
C GLN A 129 3.47 -7.58 -2.54
N GLY A 130 2.94 -6.54 -3.21
CA GLY A 130 2.96 -5.15 -2.76
C GLY A 130 1.66 -4.73 -2.06
N HIS A 131 1.23 -3.49 -2.28
CA HIS A 131 0.03 -2.93 -1.67
C HIS A 131 -1.28 -3.58 -2.20
N SER A 132 -2.31 -3.64 -1.34
CA SER A 132 -3.67 -4.13 -1.66
C SER A 132 -3.77 -5.62 -2.07
N VAL A 133 -3.32 -6.50 -1.18
CA VAL A 133 -3.26 -7.95 -1.44
C VAL A 133 -4.59 -8.71 -1.37
N SER A 134 -5.68 -8.07 -0.93
CA SER A 134 -7.02 -8.67 -0.84
C SER A 134 -7.59 -9.09 -2.20
N THR A 135 -7.05 -8.57 -3.30
CA THR A 135 -7.44 -8.92 -4.67
C THR A 135 -6.78 -10.19 -5.17
N HIS A 136 -5.70 -10.67 -4.52
CA HIS A 136 -5.05 -11.92 -4.90
C HIS A 136 -6.01 -13.10 -4.62
N PRO A 137 -6.22 -14.04 -5.57
CA PRO A 137 -7.25 -15.09 -5.44
C PRO A 137 -7.23 -15.83 -4.10
N CYS A 138 -6.05 -16.29 -3.66
CA CYS A 138 -5.88 -16.94 -2.35
C CYS A 138 -6.41 -16.09 -1.17
N LEU A 139 -6.02 -14.82 -1.10
CA LEU A 139 -6.38 -13.96 0.03
C LEU A 139 -7.82 -13.46 -0.06
N ARG A 140 -8.33 -13.25 -1.28
CA ARG A 140 -9.74 -12.97 -1.53
C ARG A 140 -10.62 -14.10 -0.98
N ASP A 141 -10.27 -15.34 -1.30
CA ASP A 141 -11.06 -16.51 -0.90
C ASP A 141 -10.99 -16.72 0.62
N ILE A 142 -9.83 -16.47 1.25
CA ILE A 142 -9.69 -16.45 2.72
C ILE A 142 -10.53 -15.34 3.35
N ALA A 143 -10.50 -14.12 2.81
CA ALA A 143 -11.28 -12.99 3.31
C ALA A 143 -12.79 -13.26 3.23
N ALA A 144 -13.26 -13.82 2.11
CA ALA A 144 -14.65 -14.24 1.97
C ALA A 144 -15.04 -15.29 3.02
N ALA A 145 -14.23 -16.34 3.18
CA ALA A 145 -14.48 -17.38 4.19
C ALA A 145 -14.46 -16.84 5.62
N PHE A 146 -13.59 -15.86 5.92
CA PHE A 146 -13.55 -15.19 7.21
C PHE A 146 -14.82 -14.39 7.49
N ILE A 147 -15.31 -13.65 6.49
CA ILE A 147 -16.56 -12.88 6.58
C ILE A 147 -17.75 -13.82 6.78
N ASP A 148 -17.86 -14.88 5.98
CA ASP A 148 -18.97 -15.84 6.04
C ASP A 148 -19.03 -16.59 7.39
N LYS A 149 -17.87 -16.92 7.95
CA LYS A 149 -17.78 -17.64 9.23
C LYS A 149 -17.82 -16.70 10.44
N GLY A 150 -17.45 -15.43 10.26
CA GLY A 150 -17.21 -14.49 11.36
C GLY A 150 -16.15 -15.00 12.36
N SER A 151 -15.15 -15.77 11.89
CA SER A 151 -14.24 -16.52 12.75
C SER A 151 -12.92 -16.85 12.03
N LEU A 152 -11.81 -16.87 12.78
CA LEU A 152 -10.50 -17.33 12.32
C LEU A 152 -10.36 -18.86 12.36
N GLN A 153 -11.24 -19.55 13.09
CA GLN A 153 -11.18 -20.99 13.27
C GLN A 153 -11.55 -21.71 11.96
N GLY A 154 -10.67 -22.62 11.53
CA GLY A 154 -10.89 -23.43 10.33
C GLY A 154 -10.79 -22.64 9.02
N LEU A 155 -10.12 -21.50 8.99
CA LEU A 155 -9.68 -20.88 7.73
C LEU A 155 -8.53 -21.69 7.13
N ASP A 156 -8.63 -22.03 5.85
CA ASP A 156 -7.52 -22.64 5.11
C ASP A 156 -6.62 -21.54 4.54
N THR A 157 -5.46 -21.36 5.17
CA THR A 157 -4.46 -20.37 4.74
C THR A 157 -3.29 -21.00 3.99
N SER A 158 -3.38 -22.29 3.62
CA SER A 158 -2.27 -23.04 3.02
C SER A 158 -1.83 -22.51 1.65
N CYS A 159 -2.71 -21.78 0.95
CA CYS A 159 -2.37 -21.15 -0.32
C CYS A 159 -1.43 -19.95 -0.17
N VAL A 160 -1.33 -19.33 1.01
CA VAL A 160 -0.54 -18.11 1.23
C VAL A 160 0.94 -18.35 0.99
N SER A 161 1.47 -19.49 1.42
CA SER A 161 2.89 -19.86 1.23
C SER A 161 3.24 -20.16 -0.24
N LYS A 162 2.23 -20.35 -1.10
CA LYS A 162 2.40 -20.60 -2.53
C LYS A 162 2.31 -19.33 -3.37
N ILE A 163 1.98 -18.19 -2.76
CA ILE A 163 1.96 -16.91 -3.45
C ILE A 163 3.39 -16.57 -3.85
N ALA A 164 3.57 -16.25 -5.13
CA ALA A 164 4.85 -15.87 -5.73
C ALA A 164 4.74 -14.47 -6.33
N PRO A 165 5.85 -13.71 -6.39
CA PRO A 165 5.89 -12.46 -7.15
C PRO A 165 5.58 -12.72 -8.63
N ALA A 166 4.94 -11.75 -9.29
CA ALA A 166 4.81 -11.80 -10.73
C ALA A 166 6.21 -11.83 -11.39
N PRO A 167 6.41 -12.67 -12.43
CA PRO A 167 7.69 -12.73 -13.11
C PRO A 167 8.00 -11.40 -13.82
N PHE A 168 9.29 -11.11 -13.99
CA PHE A 168 9.71 -9.91 -14.69
C PHE A 168 9.60 -10.09 -16.19
N PHE A 169 9.20 -9.03 -16.88
CA PHE A 169 9.27 -8.98 -18.33
C PHE A 169 10.74 -8.93 -18.72
N THR A 170 11.17 -9.85 -19.57
CA THR A 170 12.50 -9.90 -20.18
C THR A 170 12.46 -9.39 -21.63
N SER A 171 11.27 -9.33 -22.23
CA SER A 171 10.99 -8.69 -23.51
C SER A 171 9.61 -8.00 -23.49
N ILE A 172 9.30 -7.24 -24.54
CA ILE A 172 7.97 -6.64 -24.71
C ILE A 172 6.85 -7.68 -24.85
N LEU A 173 7.19 -8.95 -25.12
CA LEU A 173 6.25 -10.05 -25.24
C LEU A 173 5.92 -10.70 -23.90
N GLY A 174 6.66 -10.39 -22.84
CA GLY A 174 6.41 -10.95 -21.51
C GLY A 174 7.65 -11.50 -20.79
N PRO A 175 7.43 -12.17 -19.66
CA PRO A 175 8.44 -13.00 -19.00
C PRO A 175 8.83 -14.21 -19.88
N GLU A 176 10.04 -14.74 -19.70
CA GLU A 176 10.41 -16.04 -20.24
C GLU A 176 9.68 -17.19 -19.50
N PRO A 177 9.37 -18.32 -20.17
CA PRO A 177 8.71 -19.48 -19.57
C PRO A 177 9.47 -20.12 -18.41
#